data_AF-A0A933MHA4-F1
#
_entry.id   AF-A0A933MHA4-F1
#
_cell.length_a   1.000
_cell.length_b   1.000
_cell.length_c   1.000
_cell.angle_alpha   90.00
_cell.angle_beta   90.00
_cell.angle_gamma   90.00
#
_symmetry.space_group_name_H-M   'P 1'
#
loop_
_entity.id
_entity.type
_entity.pdbx_description
1 polymer ?
#
loop_
_entity_poly.entity_id
_entity_poly.type
_entity_poly.pdbx_seq_one_letter_code
_entity_poly.pdbx_strand_id
1 'polypeptide(L)'
;MDLKFLEIIAPLGKKYSKDKIAAPLIMTPEYIIKSVDVFPVEFLNFKLIHSAVYGDDAFENIEIKRVDLRQQCERELKSRLIWLRQGYISRLGDMKALSEDFVNSIAGYIPLFRAIMTLLGKQPPVRQHEVITAVSQSANINTDAFMKILRKKRGEIKFSKEDLSAIFTDYYTAIEKLGKIVDEI
;
A
#
# COMPACT_ATOMS: atom_id res chain seq x y z
N MET A 1 15.99 0.80 -21.47
CA MET A 1 15.26 2.06 -21.71
C MET A 1 16.26 3.20 -21.61
N ASP A 2 16.29 4.11 -22.57
CA ASP A 2 17.22 5.24 -22.56
C ASP A 2 16.49 6.55 -22.26
N LEU A 3 17.26 7.60 -21.97
CA LEU A 3 16.73 8.92 -21.66
C LEU A 3 15.98 9.54 -22.85
N LYS A 4 16.42 9.24 -24.08
CA LYS A 4 15.81 9.77 -25.31
C LYS A 4 14.35 9.33 -25.44
N PHE A 5 14.03 8.08 -25.10
CA PHE A 5 12.64 7.64 -25.06
C PHE A 5 11.80 8.45 -24.08
N LEU A 6 12.33 8.77 -22.90
CA LEU A 6 11.62 9.60 -21.91
C LEU A 6 11.39 11.03 -22.41
N GLU A 7 12.36 11.62 -23.11
CA GLU A 7 12.23 12.96 -23.71
C GLU A 7 11.10 13.04 -24.74
N ILE A 8 10.83 11.95 -25.47
CA ILE A 8 9.72 11.88 -26.44
C ILE A 8 8.35 11.98 -25.75
N ILE A 9 8.18 11.32 -24.61
CA ILE A 9 6.89 11.24 -23.90
C ILE A 9 6.73 12.32 -22.82
N ALA A 10 7.81 12.93 -22.34
CA ALA A 10 7.79 13.94 -21.27
C ALA A 10 6.80 15.10 -21.52
N PRO A 11 6.66 15.64 -22.75
CA PRO A 11 5.66 16.67 -23.04
C PRO A 11 4.22 16.22 -22.76
N LEU A 12 3.91 14.92 -22.93
CA LEU A 12 2.60 14.35 -22.63
C LEU A 12 2.32 14.40 -21.12
N GLY A 13 3.34 14.15 -20.29
CA GLY A 13 3.20 14.26 -18.83
C GLY A 13 2.72 15.64 -18.39
N LYS A 14 3.27 16.72 -18.97
CA LYS A 14 2.83 18.09 -18.68
C LYS A 14 1.39 18.36 -19.14
N LYS A 15 0.97 17.74 -20.26
CA LYS A 15 -0.39 17.88 -20.78
C LYS A 15 -1.40 17.21 -19.86
N TYR A 16 -1.17 15.94 -19.52
CA TYR A 16 -2.13 15.11 -18.79
C TYR A 16 -2.11 15.29 -17.27
N SER A 17 -1.06 15.90 -16.71
CA SER A 17 -1.03 16.23 -15.27
C SER A 17 -2.14 17.21 -14.86
N LYS A 18 -2.60 18.07 -15.79
CA LYS A 18 -3.75 18.96 -15.59
C LYS A 18 -5.04 18.20 -15.32
N ASP A 19 -5.15 16.98 -15.86
CA ASP A 19 -6.27 16.06 -15.66
C ASP A 19 -6.03 15.09 -14.49
N LYS A 20 -5.01 15.37 -13.66
CA LYS A 20 -4.60 14.53 -12.51
C LYS A 20 -4.17 13.12 -12.90
N ILE A 21 -3.71 12.92 -14.13
CA ILE A 21 -3.14 11.67 -14.59
C ILE A 21 -1.66 11.65 -14.19
N ALA A 22 -1.27 10.63 -13.42
CA ALA A 22 0.12 10.42 -13.05
C ALA A 22 0.97 10.01 -14.25
N ALA A 23 2.26 10.32 -14.23
CA ALA A 23 3.19 9.80 -15.22
C ALA A 23 3.17 8.25 -15.20
N PRO A 24 3.22 7.59 -16.36
CA PRO A 24 3.12 6.15 -16.42
C PRO A 24 4.33 5.48 -15.78
N LEU A 25 4.12 4.32 -15.15
CA LEU A 25 5.20 3.39 -14.86
C LEU A 25 5.67 2.79 -16.17
N ILE A 26 6.97 2.82 -16.43
CA ILE A 26 7.55 2.32 -17.67
C ILE A 26 8.60 1.28 -17.32
N MET A 27 8.42 0.08 -17.86
CA MET A 27 9.26 -1.07 -17.57
C MET A 27 9.47 -1.84 -18.87
N THR A 28 10.65 -2.44 -19.04
CA THR A 28 10.86 -3.45 -20.09
C THR A 28 10.62 -4.84 -19.51
N PRO A 29 10.37 -5.87 -20.33
CA PRO A 29 10.26 -7.24 -19.86
C PRO A 29 11.44 -7.68 -19.00
N GLU A 30 12.67 -7.31 -19.38
CA GLU A 30 13.88 -7.63 -18.62
C GLU A 30 13.94 -6.89 -17.28
N TYR A 31 13.45 -5.65 -17.24
CA TYR A 31 13.36 -4.87 -15.99
C TYR A 31 12.39 -5.55 -15.01
N ILE A 32 11.23 -5.99 -15.50
CA ILE A 32 10.22 -6.69 -14.70
C ILE A 32 10.86 -7.93 -14.06
N ILE A 33 11.43 -8.83 -14.87
CA ILE A 33 12.02 -10.08 -14.41
C ILE A 33 13.11 -9.85 -13.35
N LYS A 34 13.95 -8.83 -13.53
CA LYS A 34 15.05 -8.49 -12.61
C LYS A 34 14.61 -7.72 -11.36
N SER A 35 13.33 -7.38 -11.25
CA SER A 35 12.82 -6.52 -10.17
C SER A 35 11.76 -7.20 -9.32
N VAL A 36 11.36 -8.44 -9.64
CA VAL A 36 10.30 -9.18 -8.93
C VAL A 36 10.65 -9.42 -7.46
N ASP A 37 11.92 -9.69 -7.16
CA ASP A 37 12.47 -9.87 -5.82
C ASP A 37 12.55 -8.56 -5.04
N VAL A 38 12.77 -7.44 -5.74
CA VAL A 38 12.89 -6.10 -5.12
C VAL A 38 11.53 -5.48 -4.79
N PHE A 39 10.54 -5.68 -5.67
CA PHE A 39 9.18 -5.12 -5.57
C PHE A 39 8.05 -6.19 -5.60
N PRO A 40 8.15 -7.28 -4.83
CA PRO A 40 7.17 -8.37 -4.87
C PRO A 40 5.74 -7.93 -4.51
N VAL A 41 5.57 -6.95 -3.63
CA VAL A 41 4.23 -6.42 -3.27
C VAL A 41 3.59 -5.72 -4.47
N GLU A 42 4.34 -4.89 -5.19
CA GLU A 42 3.87 -4.19 -6.38
C GLU A 42 3.50 -5.16 -7.50
N PHE A 43 4.38 -6.11 -7.81
CA PHE A 43 4.12 -7.11 -8.85
C PHE A 43 2.95 -8.05 -8.49
N LEU A 44 2.77 -8.38 -7.21
CA LEU A 44 1.58 -9.10 -6.75
C LEU A 44 0.32 -8.29 -7.05
N ASN A 45 0.34 -6.98 -6.78
CA ASN A 45 -0.80 -6.11 -7.03
C ASN A 45 -1.06 -5.92 -8.53
N PHE A 46 -0.04 -5.82 -9.37
CA PHE A 46 -0.23 -5.84 -10.83
C PHE A 46 -0.86 -7.16 -11.27
N LYS A 47 -0.34 -8.31 -10.84
CA LYS A 47 -0.90 -9.62 -11.18
C LYS A 47 -2.37 -9.76 -10.78
N LEU A 48 -2.75 -9.22 -9.62
CA LEU A 48 -4.13 -9.24 -9.14
C LEU A 48 -5.05 -8.23 -9.83
N ILE A 49 -4.51 -7.06 -10.22
CA ILE A 49 -5.28 -5.90 -10.66
C ILE A 49 -4.59 -5.25 -11.85
N HIS A 50 -4.79 -5.85 -13.02
CA HIS A 50 -4.42 -5.25 -14.29
C HIS A 50 -5.36 -5.74 -15.40
N SER A 51 -5.24 -5.12 -16.57
CA SER A 51 -5.81 -5.62 -17.82
C SER A 51 -4.80 -5.32 -18.92
N ALA A 52 -4.37 -6.33 -19.66
CA ALA A 52 -3.60 -6.12 -20.87
C ALA A 52 -4.48 -5.44 -21.93
N VAL A 53 -4.12 -4.23 -22.33
CA VAL A 53 -4.87 -3.45 -23.34
C VAL A 53 -4.32 -3.74 -24.74
N TYR A 54 -3.03 -4.03 -24.84
CA TYR A 54 -2.34 -4.30 -26.11
C TYR A 54 -1.12 -5.19 -25.87
N GLY A 55 -0.87 -6.12 -26.78
CA GLY A 55 0.25 -7.07 -26.72
C GLY A 55 0.03 -8.19 -25.69
N ASP A 56 1.11 -8.92 -25.41
CA ASP A 56 1.11 -10.01 -24.44
C ASP A 56 1.04 -9.47 -22.99
N ASP A 57 0.44 -10.26 -22.09
CA ASP A 57 0.43 -9.93 -20.66
C ASP A 57 1.81 -10.18 -20.03
N ALA A 58 2.49 -9.08 -19.70
CA ALA A 58 3.81 -9.12 -19.08
C ALA A 58 3.81 -9.62 -17.62
N PHE A 59 2.66 -9.72 -16.95
CA PHE A 59 2.56 -10.09 -15.54
C PHE A 59 2.04 -11.52 -15.29
N GLU A 60 1.45 -12.18 -16.29
CA GLU A 60 0.84 -13.51 -16.19
C GLU A 60 1.80 -14.54 -15.56
N ASN A 61 3.01 -14.60 -16.09
CA ASN A 61 4.01 -15.63 -15.77
C ASN A 61 5.03 -15.20 -14.70
N ILE A 62 4.80 -14.07 -14.02
CA ILE A 62 5.68 -13.66 -12.92
C ILE A 62 5.49 -14.60 -11.72
N GLU A 63 6.61 -15.15 -11.25
CA GLU A 63 6.70 -15.95 -10.04
C GLU A 63 7.21 -15.09 -8.88
N ILE A 64 6.36 -14.90 -7.87
CA ILE A 64 6.71 -14.11 -6.68
C ILE A 64 7.09 -15.08 -5.57
N LYS A 65 8.36 -15.07 -5.18
CA LYS A 65 8.83 -15.93 -4.10
C LYS A 65 8.26 -15.45 -2.78
N ARG A 66 7.75 -16.41 -1.99
CA ARG A 66 7.20 -16.14 -0.66
C ARG A 66 8.18 -15.41 0.26
N VAL A 67 9.47 -15.77 0.19
CA VAL A 67 10.53 -15.16 1.02
C VAL A 67 10.71 -13.67 0.72
N ASP A 68 10.73 -13.29 -0.56
CA ASP A 68 10.89 -11.89 -0.99
C ASP A 68 9.65 -11.07 -0.58
N LEU A 69 8.46 -11.64 -0.80
CA LEU A 69 7.19 -11.02 -0.40
C LEU A 69 7.12 -10.78 1.12
N ARG A 70 7.51 -11.78 1.92
CA ARG A 70 7.59 -11.68 3.39
C ARG A 70 8.57 -10.57 3.79
N GLN A 71 9.76 -10.55 3.19
CA GLN A 71 10.80 -9.57 3.50
C GLN A 71 10.37 -8.14 3.19
N GLN A 72 9.72 -7.89 2.04
CA GLN A 72 9.17 -6.56 1.75
C GLN A 72 8.06 -6.17 2.73
N CYS A 73 7.14 -7.10 3.04
CA CYS A 73 6.06 -6.82 4.01
C CYS A 73 6.62 -6.41 5.38
N GLU A 74 7.59 -7.16 5.89
CA GLU A 74 8.26 -6.88 7.16
C GLU A 74 8.95 -5.52 7.15
N ARG A 75 9.72 -5.23 6.08
CA ARG A 75 10.41 -3.94 5.88
C ARG A 75 9.41 -2.79 5.92
N GLU A 76 8.33 -2.88 5.15
CA GLU A 76 7.33 -1.81 5.08
C GLU A 76 6.61 -1.60 6.41
N LEU A 77 6.24 -2.67 7.12
CA LEU A 77 5.61 -2.58 8.44
C LEU A 77 6.55 -1.90 9.45
N LYS A 78 7.84 -2.30 9.48
CA LYS A 78 8.85 -1.68 10.36
C LYS A 78 9.10 -0.21 10.02
N SER A 79 9.24 0.13 8.73
CA SER A 79 9.39 1.52 8.28
C SER A 79 8.18 2.38 8.68
N ARG A 80 6.96 1.85 8.53
CA ARG A 80 5.72 2.54 8.94
C ARG A 80 5.63 2.73 10.45
N LEU A 81 6.04 1.75 11.26
CA LEU A 81 6.11 1.91 12.71
C LEU A 81 7.08 3.01 13.13
N ILE A 82 8.25 3.09 12.50
CA ILE A 82 9.20 4.18 12.76
C ILE A 82 8.54 5.53 12.44
N TRP A 83 7.90 5.64 11.28
CA TRP A 83 7.22 6.86 10.86
C TRP A 83 6.08 7.26 11.81
N LEU A 84 5.29 6.30 12.29
CA LEU A 84 4.23 6.55 13.26
C LEU A 84 4.78 7.04 14.59
N ARG A 85 5.87 6.44 15.09
CA ARG A 85 6.52 6.86 16.34
C ARG A 85 7.07 8.27 16.21
N GLN A 86 7.79 8.57 15.13
CA GLN A 86 8.32 9.90 14.86
C GLN A 86 7.20 10.93 14.71
N GLY A 87 6.15 10.59 13.96
CA GLY A 87 4.97 11.44 13.78
C GLY A 87 4.26 11.76 15.09
N TYR A 88 4.08 10.75 15.95
CA TYR A 88 3.47 10.94 17.27
C TYR A 88 4.30 11.85 18.17
N ILE A 89 5.62 11.61 18.25
CA ILE A 89 6.54 12.41 19.07
C ILE A 89 6.59 13.86 18.58
N SER A 90 6.66 14.08 17.27
CA SER A 90 6.88 15.41 16.70
C SER A 90 5.60 16.26 16.57
N ARG A 91 4.41 15.65 16.64
CA ARG A 91 3.12 16.32 16.41
C ARG A 91 2.16 16.17 17.59
N LEU A 92 2.66 15.84 18.78
CA LEU A 92 1.83 15.76 19.97
C LEU A 92 1.12 17.11 20.19
N GLY A 93 -0.21 17.12 20.01
CA GLY A 93 -1.05 18.33 20.08
C GLY A 93 -1.50 18.91 18.72
N ASP A 94 -0.86 18.55 17.60
CA ASP A 94 -1.32 18.90 16.24
C ASP A 94 -2.09 17.77 15.58
N MET A 95 -3.34 17.64 16.04
CA MET A 95 -4.25 16.59 15.60
C MET A 95 -4.67 16.72 14.13
N LYS A 96 -4.58 17.93 13.54
CA LYS A 96 -4.92 18.15 12.13
C LYS A 96 -3.85 17.54 11.23
N ALA A 97 -2.57 17.85 11.49
CA ALA A 97 -1.46 17.29 10.74
C ALA A 97 -1.45 15.75 10.82
N LEU A 98 -1.69 15.19 12.00
CA LEU A 98 -1.76 13.75 12.20
C LEU A 98 -2.90 13.09 11.38
N SER A 99 -4.08 13.73 11.33
CA SER A 99 -5.19 13.27 10.50
C SER A 99 -4.83 13.24 9.01
N GLU A 100 -4.10 14.25 8.51
CA GLU A 100 -3.71 14.32 7.11
C GLU A 100 -2.69 13.23 6.76
N ASP A 101 -1.71 12.99 7.64
CA ASP A 101 -0.72 11.93 7.50
C ASP A 101 -1.38 10.53 7.39
N PHE A 102 -2.41 10.26 8.19
CA PHE A 102 -3.18 9.02 8.08
C PHE A 102 -3.90 8.86 6.74
N VAL A 103 -4.60 9.90 6.30
CA VAL A 103 -5.35 9.89 5.03
C VAL A 103 -4.41 9.74 3.83
N ASN A 104 -3.21 10.32 3.90
CA ASN A 104 -2.21 10.20 2.85
C ASN A 104 -1.62 8.78 2.81
N SER A 105 -1.37 8.17 3.96
CA SER A 105 -0.74 6.85 4.04
C SER A 105 -1.64 5.66 3.66
N ILE A 106 -2.97 5.75 3.85
CA ILE A 106 -3.89 4.60 3.68
C ILE A 106 -3.81 3.91 2.31
N ALA A 107 -3.51 4.65 1.24
CA ALA A 107 -3.41 4.06 -0.10
C ALA A 107 -2.26 3.05 -0.20
N GLY A 108 -1.16 3.28 0.52
CA GLY A 108 -0.02 2.37 0.56
C GLY A 108 -0.27 1.10 1.38
N TYR A 109 -1.25 1.08 2.29
CA TYR A 109 -1.56 -0.11 3.09
C TYR A 109 -2.34 -1.16 2.33
N ILE A 110 -3.19 -0.78 1.37
CA ILE A 110 -4.02 -1.75 0.67
C ILE A 110 -3.16 -2.78 -0.09
N PRO A 111 -2.14 -2.38 -0.88
CA PRO A 111 -1.22 -3.33 -1.51
C PRO A 111 -0.52 -4.24 -0.51
N LEU A 112 -0.03 -3.68 0.60
CA LEU A 112 0.61 -4.44 1.69
C LEU A 112 -0.36 -5.47 2.28
N PHE A 113 -1.60 -5.08 2.55
CA PHE A 113 -2.61 -5.95 3.14
C PHE A 113 -2.94 -7.13 2.21
N ARG A 114 -2.98 -6.92 0.89
CA ARG A 114 -3.11 -8.03 -0.07
C ARG A 114 -1.91 -8.98 -0.02
N ALA A 115 -0.70 -8.45 0.11
CA ALA A 115 0.50 -9.25 0.26
C ALA A 115 0.48 -10.08 1.56
N ILE A 116 0.11 -9.47 2.69
CA ILE A 116 -0.05 -10.19 3.96
C ILE A 116 -1.11 -11.28 3.86
N MET A 117 -2.27 -11.01 3.26
CA MET A 117 -3.29 -12.06 3.02
C MET A 117 -2.73 -13.23 2.21
N THR A 118 -1.95 -12.92 1.16
CA THR A 118 -1.31 -13.93 0.33
C THR A 118 -0.30 -14.76 1.13
N LEU A 119 0.49 -14.13 2.00
CA LEU A 119 1.39 -14.82 2.94
C LEU A 119 0.60 -15.72 3.91
N LEU A 120 -0.59 -15.31 4.35
CA LEU A 120 -1.50 -16.13 5.16
C LEU A 120 -2.25 -17.22 4.37
N GLY A 121 -1.91 -17.43 3.09
CA GLY A 121 -2.52 -18.46 2.25
C GLY A 121 -3.97 -18.14 1.85
N LYS A 122 -4.36 -16.86 1.89
CA LYS A 122 -5.70 -16.39 1.51
C LYS A 122 -5.65 -15.67 0.18
N GLN A 123 -6.74 -15.75 -0.59
CA GLN A 123 -6.94 -14.95 -1.79
C GLN A 123 -7.36 -13.52 -1.41
N PRO A 124 -6.59 -12.49 -1.79
CA PRO A 124 -6.91 -11.11 -1.42
C PRO A 124 -8.05 -10.53 -2.27
N PRO A 125 -9.04 -9.85 -1.67
CA PRO A 125 -10.08 -9.15 -2.42
C PRO A 125 -9.54 -8.00 -3.29
N VAL A 126 -10.29 -7.64 -4.33
CA VAL A 126 -9.97 -6.49 -5.18
C VAL A 126 -10.39 -5.19 -4.51
N ARG A 127 -11.56 -5.11 -3.88
CA ARG A 127 -12.07 -3.84 -3.32
C ARG A 127 -11.36 -3.49 -2.01
N GLN A 128 -10.94 -2.23 -1.87
CA GLN A 128 -10.12 -1.76 -0.74
C GLN A 128 -10.72 -2.04 0.65
N HIS A 129 -12.03 -1.85 0.81
CA HIS A 129 -12.69 -2.07 2.10
C HIS A 129 -12.77 -3.57 2.44
N GLU A 130 -13.00 -4.42 1.45
CA GLU A 130 -12.99 -5.88 1.61
C GLU A 130 -11.60 -6.38 2.01
N VAL A 131 -10.52 -5.79 1.47
CA VAL A 131 -9.14 -6.11 1.88
C VAL A 131 -8.91 -5.82 3.37
N ILE A 132 -9.36 -4.66 3.86
CA ILE A 132 -9.23 -4.28 5.27
C ILE A 132 -9.97 -5.30 6.16
N THR A 133 -11.23 -5.61 5.83
CA THR A 133 -12.03 -6.58 6.57
C THR A 133 -11.41 -7.98 6.54
N ALA A 134 -10.90 -8.42 5.39
CA ALA A 134 -10.35 -9.75 5.24
C ALA A 134 -9.01 -9.93 5.97
N VAL A 135 -8.16 -8.89 6.05
CA VAL A 135 -6.97 -8.91 6.91
C VAL A 135 -7.34 -8.97 8.38
N SER A 136 -8.34 -8.19 8.82
CA SER A 136 -8.82 -8.23 10.20
C SER A 136 -9.20 -9.64 10.63
N GLN A 137 -9.99 -10.33 9.79
CA GLN A 137 -10.43 -11.70 10.04
C GLN A 137 -9.28 -12.71 9.99
N SER A 138 -8.42 -12.61 8.98
CA SER A 138 -7.35 -13.59 8.74
C SER A 138 -6.22 -13.48 9.78
N ALA A 139 -5.93 -12.28 10.26
CA ALA A 139 -4.88 -12.01 11.24
C ALA A 139 -5.42 -11.86 12.67
N ASN A 140 -6.74 -11.93 12.88
CA ASN A 140 -7.40 -11.68 14.17
C ASN A 140 -6.97 -10.36 14.83
N ILE A 141 -7.00 -9.27 14.06
CA ILE A 141 -6.63 -7.93 14.52
C ILE A 141 -7.77 -6.94 14.30
N ASN A 142 -7.83 -5.92 15.16
CA ASN A 142 -8.72 -4.78 14.94
C ASN A 142 -8.14 -3.89 13.82
N THR A 143 -8.90 -3.65 12.76
CA THR A 143 -8.54 -2.73 11.67
C THR A 143 -9.51 -1.55 11.49
N ASP A 144 -10.35 -1.27 12.49
CA ASP A 144 -11.38 -0.23 12.42
C ASP A 144 -10.80 1.15 12.13
N ALA A 145 -9.60 1.43 12.64
CA ALA A 145 -8.86 2.65 12.33
C ALA A 145 -8.63 2.81 10.83
N PHE A 146 -8.19 1.77 10.11
CA PHE A 146 -7.99 1.81 8.66
C PHE A 146 -9.31 2.04 7.92
N MET A 147 -10.40 1.41 8.37
CA MET A 147 -11.72 1.60 7.78
C MET A 147 -12.19 3.05 7.96
N LYS A 148 -12.06 3.62 9.15
CA LYS A 148 -12.37 5.03 9.43
C LYS A 148 -11.52 5.97 8.56
N ILE A 149 -10.21 5.74 8.46
CA ILE A 149 -9.30 6.54 7.63
C ILE A 149 -9.68 6.44 6.14
N LEU A 150 -10.05 5.25 5.65
CA LEU A 150 -10.49 5.07 4.28
C LEU A 150 -11.78 5.86 3.97
N ARG A 151 -12.77 5.80 4.87
CA ARG A 151 -14.01 6.59 4.77
C ARG A 151 -13.73 8.09 4.82
N LYS A 152 -12.80 8.53 5.68
CA LYS A 152 -12.35 9.92 5.76
C LYS A 152 -11.73 10.40 4.46
N LYS A 153 -10.87 9.58 3.84
CA LYS A 153 -10.26 9.85 2.53
C LYS A 153 -11.29 10.04 1.41
N ARG A 154 -12.40 9.30 1.49
CA ARG A 154 -13.53 9.41 0.56
C ARG A 154 -14.45 10.60 0.84
N GLY A 155 -14.21 11.35 1.92
CA GLY A 155 -15.05 12.48 2.33
C GLY A 155 -16.34 12.08 3.04
N GLU A 156 -16.52 10.81 3.40
CA GLU A 156 -17.76 10.28 3.99
C GLU A 156 -17.92 10.66 5.47
N ILE A 157 -16.81 10.91 6.18
CA ILE A 157 -16.81 11.25 7.61
C ILE A 157 -15.83 12.40 7.92
N LYS A 158 -15.96 12.97 9.12
CA LYS A 158 -14.98 13.88 9.73
C LYS A 158 -14.53 13.27 11.06
N PHE A 159 -13.30 13.56 11.47
CA PHE A 159 -12.79 13.15 12.77
C PHE A 159 -13.00 14.26 13.79
N SER A 160 -13.40 13.91 15.01
CA SER A 160 -13.24 14.78 16.18
C SER A 160 -11.80 14.71 16.70
N LYS A 161 -11.43 15.58 17.66
CA LYS A 161 -10.11 15.52 18.29
C LYS A 161 -9.97 14.28 19.17
N GLU A 162 -11.03 13.91 19.86
CA GLU A 162 -11.10 12.75 20.74
C GLU A 162 -10.97 11.44 19.95
N ASP A 163 -11.54 11.38 18.74
CA ASP A 163 -11.41 10.22 17.84
C ASP A 163 -9.96 9.93 17.43
N LEU A 164 -9.16 10.97 17.25
CA LEU A 164 -7.84 10.83 16.63
C LEU A 164 -6.82 10.12 17.51
N SER A 165 -6.90 10.28 18.83
CA SER A 165 -6.02 9.55 19.76
C SER A 165 -6.36 8.05 19.77
N ALA A 166 -7.65 7.70 19.79
CA ALA A 166 -8.09 6.31 19.69
C ALA A 166 -7.71 5.69 18.34
N ILE A 167 -7.94 6.42 17.23
CA ILE A 167 -7.55 5.99 15.89
C ILE A 167 -6.04 5.74 15.83
N PHE A 168 -5.21 6.63 16.39
CA PHE A 168 -3.77 6.43 16.42
C PHE A 168 -3.39 5.14 17.17
N THR A 169 -3.95 4.94 18.36
CA THR A 169 -3.66 3.76 19.19
C THR A 169 -4.04 2.46 18.46
N ASP A 170 -5.25 2.40 17.89
CA ASP A 170 -5.74 1.23 17.15
C ASP A 170 -4.89 0.96 15.90
N TYR A 171 -4.57 2.02 15.14
CA TYR A 171 -3.74 1.94 13.96
C TYR A 171 -2.33 1.44 14.27
N TYR A 172 -1.68 2.03 15.28
CA TYR A 172 -0.35 1.64 15.71
C TYR A 172 -0.32 0.18 16.17
N THR A 173 -1.29 -0.20 17.02
CA THR A 173 -1.40 -1.56 17.56
C THR A 173 -1.59 -2.59 16.44
N ALA A 174 -2.42 -2.28 15.45
CA ALA A 174 -2.65 -3.15 14.30
C ALA A 174 -1.38 -3.36 13.48
N ILE A 175 -0.62 -2.30 13.18
CA ILE A 175 0.65 -2.43 12.44
C ILE A 175 1.69 -3.20 13.24
N GLU A 176 1.76 -2.99 14.55
CA GLU A 176 2.68 -3.74 15.41
C GLU A 176 2.35 -5.24 15.41
N LYS A 177 1.07 -5.59 15.55
CA LYS A 177 0.60 -6.99 15.50
C LYS A 177 0.85 -7.63 14.14
N LEU A 178 0.55 -6.93 13.05
CA LEU A 178 0.87 -7.40 11.69
C LEU A 178 2.37 -7.61 11.51
N GLY A 179 3.19 -6.73 12.06
CA GLY A 179 4.65 -6.87 12.07
C GLY A 179 5.10 -8.18 12.69
N LYS A 180 4.56 -8.53 13.87
CA LYS A 180 4.86 -9.80 14.55
C LYS A 180 4.41 -11.01 13.72
N ILE A 181 3.19 -10.98 13.19
CA ILE A 181 2.66 -12.08 12.36
C ILE A 181 3.54 -12.32 11.13
N VAL A 182 3.97 -11.27 10.43
CA VAL A 182 4.82 -11.41 9.23
C VAL A 182 6.24 -11.88 9.58
N ASP A 183 6.75 -11.50 10.75
CA ASP A 183 8.05 -11.95 11.27
C ASP A 183 8.08 -13.46 11.57
N GLU A 184 6.93 -14.02 11.99
CA GLU A 184 6.75 -15.43 12.35
C GLU A 184 6.42 -16.37 11.16
N ILE A 185 6.24 -15.82 9.95
CA ILE A 185 5.95 -16.59 8.71
C ILE A 185 7.22 -17.18 8.09
#